data_AF-A0A661ARX8-F1
#
_entry.id   AF-A0A661ARX8-F1
#
_cell.length_a   1.000
_cell.length_b   1.000
_cell.length_c   1.000
_cell.angle_alpha   90.00
_cell.angle_beta   90.00
_cell.angle_gamma   90.00
#
_symmetry.space_group_name_H-M   'P 1'
#
loop_
_entity.id
_entity.type
_entity.pdbx_description
1 polymer ?
#
loop_
_entity_poly.entity_id
_entity_poly.type
_entity_poly.pdbx_seq_one_letter_code
_entity_poly.pdbx_strand_id
1 'polypeptide(L)'
;MNRGINIILLIILTLVISASGEFRTMGFIPQKFPDSLVSDQLPPLYRTAEIPDHFDWRNVNGMNYITSVKNQGTCGSCWAFASIAQFESALRIYSNYPLLPIDLSEQELVSCHPDYYGCYGGNFPIDYFKNNGVVDDDCFPYDTLQDVYTYLPCNSICSDASSRKKYFLDVDIVNTHFNIQTIKEAVYHCPMFLGIDALNSFANLGVVSSDYIWLPDSTDSGEVSVGGHALLCVGWDDSLQYFIFKNSWGTNWGDSGFIKIGYRAFDLSFPKNIWLAPDSYDTYIFPVDTIEARLVQNWKIDANIIKSETTAVPISVSDTTRIITDKFLVSGGKWYMVQGWQGIKDLIDTTLFQSGEGNTLSVIYDAPMEIDWECIETTAVATQCLSDDNIIAYPNPFVLGEQNITISFKLCKDAVVDVKIFDVGYNLVNELVSGESYRAESINIFWNGTDQRGKFVAPGVYFVVIETTMGESGIAKIVARRR
;
A
#
# COMPACT_ATOMS: atom_id res chain seq x y z
N MET A 1 60.69 31.11 -38.96
CA MET A 1 60.25 31.95 -37.83
C MET A 1 59.06 31.29 -37.15
N ASN A 2 58.87 31.56 -35.85
CA ASN A 2 57.64 31.37 -35.07
C ASN A 2 56.35 31.77 -35.83
N ARG A 3 55.13 31.31 -35.52
CA ARG A 3 54.56 30.50 -34.39
C ARG A 3 53.11 30.12 -34.74
N GLY A 4 52.62 28.95 -34.27
CA GLY A 4 51.23 28.67 -33.84
C GLY A 4 50.07 28.82 -34.84
N ILE A 5 48.92 28.14 -34.71
CA ILE A 5 48.38 27.29 -33.64
C ILE A 5 47.70 26.08 -34.30
N ASN A 6 47.95 24.87 -33.79
CA ASN A 6 47.15 23.68 -34.13
C ASN A 6 45.95 23.58 -33.18
N ILE A 7 44.74 23.48 -33.71
CA ILE A 7 43.58 22.92 -32.99
C ILE A 7 43.27 21.58 -33.64
N ILE A 8 43.86 20.52 -33.11
CA ILE A 8 43.47 19.14 -33.46
C ILE A 8 42.34 18.78 -32.51
N LEU A 9 41.15 18.55 -33.08
CA LEU A 9 39.97 18.10 -32.34
C LEU A 9 40.17 16.63 -31.95
N LEU A 10 40.79 16.38 -30.79
CA LEU A 10 41.01 15.03 -30.28
C LEU A 10 39.69 14.48 -29.69
N ILE A 11 38.85 13.92 -30.56
CA ILE A 11 37.71 13.10 -30.13
C ILE A 11 38.30 11.80 -29.56
N ILE A 12 38.48 11.75 -28.25
CA ILE A 12 38.83 10.52 -27.53
C ILE A 12 37.57 9.64 -27.50
N LEU A 13 37.43 8.81 -28.53
CA LEU A 13 36.42 7.76 -28.58
C LEU A 13 36.92 6.55 -27.77
N THR A 14 36.84 6.62 -26.44
CA THR A 14 37.08 5.46 -25.58
C THR A 14 35.97 4.43 -25.78
N LEU A 15 36.21 3.45 -26.64
CA LEU A 15 35.44 2.21 -26.68
C LEU A 15 35.64 1.45 -25.36
N VAL A 16 34.69 1.58 -24.44
CA VAL A 16 34.51 0.65 -23.33
C VAL A 16 33.55 -0.44 -23.81
N ILE A 17 34.09 -1.61 -24.19
CA ILE A 17 33.26 -2.76 -24.56
C ILE A 17 33.01 -3.62 -23.31
N SER A 18 31.73 -3.71 -22.95
CA SER A 18 31.09 -4.70 -22.07
C SER A 18 31.70 -4.96 -20.68
N ALA A 19 31.17 -4.25 -19.69
CA ALA A 19 30.36 -4.94 -18.69
C ALA A 19 28.90 -4.49 -18.90
N SER A 20 27.95 -5.42 -18.96
CA SER A 20 26.52 -5.12 -19.12
C SER A 20 25.90 -4.71 -17.78
N GLY A 21 26.42 -3.63 -17.20
CA GLY A 21 25.78 -2.96 -16.06
C GLY A 21 24.61 -2.12 -16.56
N GLU A 22 23.40 -2.43 -16.12
CA GLU A 22 22.27 -1.51 -16.22
C GLU A 22 22.66 -0.19 -15.54
N PHE A 23 22.52 0.94 -16.25
CA PHE A 23 22.81 2.26 -15.68
C PHE A 23 21.76 2.59 -14.61
N ARG A 24 22.14 2.50 -13.34
CA ARG A 24 21.28 2.77 -12.18
C ARG A 24 21.41 4.23 -11.80
N THR A 25 20.37 5.02 -12.10
CA THR A 25 20.39 6.47 -11.84
C THR A 25 19.80 6.80 -10.47
N MET A 26 20.41 7.78 -9.80
CA MET A 26 20.02 8.31 -8.50
C MET A 26 19.38 9.68 -8.68
N GLY A 27 18.47 10.06 -7.78
CA GLY A 27 17.72 11.32 -7.90
C GLY A 27 16.89 11.67 -6.67
N PHE A 28 17.30 11.23 -5.48
CA PHE A 28 16.79 11.82 -4.26
C PHE A 28 17.55 13.11 -3.98
N ILE A 29 16.81 14.22 -3.91
CA ILE A 29 17.32 15.56 -3.59
C ILE A 29 16.75 15.96 -2.22
N PRO A 30 17.50 15.75 -1.12
CA PRO A 30 17.00 16.10 0.20
C PRO A 30 16.66 17.59 0.32
N GLN A 31 15.63 17.85 1.12
CA GLN A 31 15.08 19.16 1.36
C GLN A 31 15.15 19.46 2.85
N LYS A 32 15.60 20.66 3.19
CA LYS A 32 15.38 21.22 4.51
C LYS A 32 13.97 21.83 4.56
N PHE A 33 13.17 21.39 5.53
CA PHE A 33 11.86 21.96 5.79
C PHE A 33 11.97 23.14 6.76
N PRO A 34 11.07 24.15 6.66
CA PRO A 34 10.97 25.21 7.66
C PRO A 34 10.59 24.63 9.03
N ASP A 35 11.25 25.10 10.10
CA ASP A 35 11.00 24.65 11.48
C ASP A 35 9.52 24.70 11.89
N SER A 36 8.72 25.59 11.29
CA SER A 36 7.27 25.70 11.52
C SER A 36 6.42 24.55 10.98
N LEU A 37 6.98 23.70 10.12
CA LEU A 37 6.32 22.53 9.53
C LEU A 37 6.88 21.21 10.08
N VAL A 38 7.89 21.26 10.95
CA VAL A 38 8.64 20.10 11.43
C VAL A 38 8.32 19.83 12.90
N SER A 39 8.03 18.57 13.23
CA SER A 39 7.95 18.10 14.62
C SER A 39 9.21 17.31 15.00
N ASP A 40 9.76 17.54 16.19
CA ASP A 40 10.81 16.70 16.79
C ASP A 40 10.25 15.40 17.44
N GLN A 41 8.94 15.16 17.32
CA GLN A 41 8.24 14.06 17.96
C GLN A 41 7.21 13.43 17.01
N LEU A 42 7.14 12.10 17.01
CA LEU A 42 6.03 11.38 16.39
C LEU A 42 4.68 11.79 17.04
N PRO A 43 3.58 11.84 16.27
CA PRO A 43 2.25 12.06 16.82
C PRO A 43 1.92 11.02 17.90
N PRO A 44 1.05 11.33 18.88
CA PRO A 44 0.74 10.40 19.96
C PRO A 44 0.26 9.01 19.49
N LEU A 45 -0.44 8.95 18.36
CA LEU A 45 -0.93 7.70 17.75
C LEU A 45 0.19 6.76 17.26
N TYR A 46 1.37 7.31 16.94
CA TYR A 46 2.54 6.58 16.44
C TYR A 46 3.48 6.08 17.56
N ARG A 47 3.28 6.55 18.80
CA ARG A 47 4.15 6.22 19.94
C ARG A 47 3.60 5.00 20.69
N THR A 48 3.73 3.83 20.08
CA THR A 48 3.43 2.55 20.72
C THR A 48 4.47 2.21 21.79
N ALA A 49 4.03 1.85 22.99
CA ALA A 49 4.94 1.55 24.11
C ALA A 49 5.78 0.27 23.90
N GLU A 50 5.32 -0.67 23.07
CA GLU A 50 6.03 -1.91 22.73
C GLU A 50 5.85 -2.21 21.23
N ILE A 51 6.94 -2.17 20.47
CA ILE A 51 7.06 -2.73 19.12
C ILE A 51 7.89 -4.01 19.18
N PRO A 52 7.73 -4.98 18.26
CA PRO A 52 8.49 -6.22 18.30
C PRO A 52 9.97 -6.03 17.90
N ASP A 53 10.85 -6.89 18.41
CA ASP A 53 12.29 -6.90 18.06
C ASP A 53 12.56 -7.15 16.56
N HIS A 54 11.58 -7.70 15.84
CA HIS A 54 11.63 -7.89 14.39
C HIS A 54 10.25 -7.66 13.78
N PHE A 55 10.23 -7.10 12.57
CA PHE A 55 8.99 -6.82 11.86
C PHE A 55 9.22 -6.75 10.35
N ASP A 56 8.24 -7.17 9.55
CA ASP A 56 8.31 -7.12 8.09
C ASP A 56 6.91 -7.00 7.49
N TRP A 57 6.60 -5.86 6.87
CA TRP A 57 5.32 -5.62 6.18
C TRP A 57 5.06 -6.59 5.02
N ARG A 58 6.07 -7.33 4.56
CA ARG A 58 5.93 -8.40 3.56
C ARG A 58 5.33 -9.68 4.16
N ASN A 59 5.29 -9.80 5.49
CA ASN A 59 4.77 -10.97 6.20
C ASN A 59 4.22 -10.59 7.59
N VAL A 60 3.13 -9.82 7.62
CA VAL A 60 2.35 -9.60 8.85
C VAL A 60 1.28 -10.69 8.93
N ASN A 61 1.46 -11.65 9.84
CA ASN A 61 0.58 -12.81 10.02
C ASN A 61 0.33 -13.62 8.73
N GLY A 62 1.34 -13.76 7.86
CA GLY A 62 1.22 -14.43 6.56
C GLY A 62 0.76 -13.55 5.41
N MET A 63 0.44 -12.27 5.67
CA MET A 63 -0.04 -11.32 4.66
C MET A 63 1.06 -10.33 4.23
N ASN A 64 1.15 -10.08 2.93
CA ASN A 64 2.05 -9.08 2.35
C ASN A 64 1.27 -7.80 2.04
N TYR A 65 1.67 -6.69 2.67
CA TYR A 65 1.10 -5.35 2.42
C TYR A 65 1.88 -4.55 1.37
N ILE A 66 3.07 -5.01 0.97
CA ILE A 66 3.96 -4.33 0.03
C ILE A 66 3.64 -4.70 -1.43
N THR A 67 3.50 -3.70 -2.30
CA THR A 67 3.34 -3.90 -3.75
C THR A 67 4.60 -4.48 -4.40
N SER A 68 4.47 -5.04 -5.60
CA SER A 68 5.60 -5.62 -6.36
C SER A 68 6.77 -4.63 -6.54
N VAL A 69 7.98 -5.17 -6.64
CA VAL A 69 9.16 -4.40 -7.03
C VAL A 69 9.02 -3.94 -8.48
N LYS A 70 9.23 -2.65 -8.73
CA LYS A 70 9.27 -2.01 -10.06
C LYS A 70 10.72 -1.64 -10.43
N ASN A 71 10.93 -1.14 -11.65
CA ASN A 71 12.24 -0.68 -12.14
C ASN A 71 12.13 0.75 -12.70
N GLN A 72 12.88 1.68 -12.13
CA GLN A 72 12.97 3.08 -12.55
C GLN A 72 13.80 3.30 -13.83
N GLY A 73 14.57 2.29 -14.25
CA GLY A 73 15.47 2.40 -15.40
C GLY A 73 16.55 3.48 -15.21
N THR A 74 16.80 4.25 -16.27
CA THR A 74 17.85 5.28 -16.35
C THR A 74 17.43 6.65 -15.83
N CYS A 75 16.17 6.83 -15.42
CA CYS A 75 15.66 8.08 -14.86
C CYS A 75 16.02 8.20 -13.37
N GLY A 76 16.37 9.40 -12.89
CA GLY A 76 16.58 9.71 -11.47
C GLY A 76 15.26 9.83 -10.69
N SER A 77 14.35 8.87 -10.84
CA SER A 77 12.98 8.89 -10.33
C SER A 77 12.79 8.09 -9.04
N CYS A 78 13.84 7.60 -8.38
CA CYS A 78 13.75 6.85 -7.12
C CYS A 78 12.87 7.54 -6.05
N TRP A 79 12.84 8.87 -6.04
CA TRP A 79 11.97 9.67 -5.18
C TRP A 79 10.48 9.42 -5.43
N ALA A 80 10.07 9.30 -6.71
CA ALA A 80 8.71 8.97 -7.10
C ALA A 80 8.38 7.50 -6.74
N PHE A 81 9.27 6.55 -7.07
CA PHE A 81 9.07 5.14 -6.74
C PHE A 81 8.94 4.86 -5.24
N ALA A 82 9.80 5.45 -4.41
CA ALA A 82 9.74 5.24 -2.96
C ALA A 82 8.50 5.89 -2.34
N SER A 83 8.09 7.08 -2.81
CA SER A 83 6.92 7.79 -2.27
C SER A 83 5.59 7.16 -2.73
N ILE A 84 5.49 6.72 -4.00
CA ILE A 84 4.36 5.92 -4.49
C ILE A 84 4.27 4.59 -3.75
N ALA A 85 5.37 3.87 -3.57
CA ALA A 85 5.35 2.60 -2.84
C ALA A 85 4.95 2.78 -1.36
N GLN A 86 5.25 3.93 -0.73
CA GLN A 86 4.69 4.28 0.58
C GLN A 86 3.17 4.48 0.49
N PHE A 87 2.67 5.29 -0.46
CA PHE A 87 1.24 5.56 -0.62
C PHE A 87 0.43 4.28 -0.91
N GLU A 88 0.90 3.41 -1.80
CA GLU A 88 0.29 2.10 -2.08
C GLU A 88 0.25 1.20 -0.84
N SER A 89 1.34 1.17 -0.07
CA SER A 89 1.41 0.39 1.17
C SER A 89 0.43 0.92 2.21
N ALA A 90 0.38 2.25 2.37
CA ALA A 90 -0.54 2.92 3.28
C ALA A 90 -2.00 2.61 2.90
N LEU A 91 -2.35 2.68 1.61
CA LEU A 91 -3.68 2.28 1.13
C LEU A 91 -4.02 0.83 1.49
N ARG A 92 -3.08 -0.11 1.36
CA ARG A 92 -3.28 -1.53 1.75
C ARG A 92 -3.43 -1.74 3.24
N ILE A 93 -2.65 -1.00 4.05
CA ILE A 93 -2.62 -1.12 5.51
C ILE A 93 -3.89 -0.51 6.11
N TYR A 94 -4.19 0.74 5.82
CA TYR A 94 -5.30 1.47 6.45
C TYR A 94 -6.68 1.08 5.91
N SER A 95 -6.78 0.49 4.71
CA SER A 95 -8.02 -0.20 4.29
C SER A 95 -8.15 -1.63 4.81
N ASN A 96 -7.13 -2.14 5.54
CA ASN A 96 -6.99 -3.54 5.93
C ASN A 96 -7.19 -4.53 4.77
N TYR A 97 -6.71 -4.16 3.57
CA TYR A 97 -6.83 -4.98 2.37
C TYR A 97 -5.45 -5.20 1.71
N PRO A 98 -4.62 -6.12 2.23
CA PRO A 98 -3.27 -6.39 1.71
C PRO A 98 -3.25 -6.81 0.22
N LEU A 99 -4.36 -7.37 -0.28
CA LEU A 99 -4.52 -7.79 -1.67
C LEU A 99 -5.21 -6.73 -2.56
N LEU A 100 -5.36 -5.49 -2.08
CA LEU A 100 -5.85 -4.38 -2.91
C LEU A 100 -4.98 -4.28 -4.18
N PRO A 101 -5.58 -4.39 -5.38
CA PRO A 101 -4.87 -4.25 -6.65
C PRO A 101 -4.66 -2.77 -6.94
N ILE A 102 -3.83 -2.14 -6.11
CA ILE A 102 -3.34 -0.77 -6.28
C ILE A 102 -2.02 -0.81 -7.04
N ASP A 103 -1.93 0.05 -8.06
CA ASP A 103 -0.74 0.29 -8.87
C ASP A 103 -0.83 1.75 -9.31
N LEU A 104 -0.16 2.66 -8.59
CA LEU A 104 -0.21 4.10 -8.84
C LEU A 104 0.93 4.52 -9.77
N SER A 105 0.69 5.55 -10.57
CA SER A 105 1.65 6.03 -11.56
C SER A 105 2.81 6.81 -10.94
N GLU A 106 4.02 6.25 -10.98
CA GLU A 106 5.25 7.03 -10.76
C GLU A 106 5.48 8.06 -11.88
N GLN A 107 4.98 7.79 -13.08
CA GLN A 107 5.13 8.67 -14.25
C GLN A 107 4.44 10.02 -14.02
N GLU A 108 3.26 10.02 -13.40
CA GLU A 108 2.56 11.26 -13.06
C GLU A 108 3.43 12.17 -12.17
N LEU A 109 4.10 11.64 -11.16
CA LEU A 109 5.02 12.44 -10.34
C LEU A 109 6.21 12.97 -11.16
N VAL A 110 6.86 12.11 -11.95
CA VAL A 110 8.01 12.48 -12.78
C VAL A 110 7.66 13.55 -13.83
N SER A 111 6.46 13.49 -14.40
CA SER A 111 6.04 14.31 -15.52
C SER A 111 5.25 15.56 -15.12
N CYS A 112 4.43 15.50 -14.06
CA CYS A 112 3.43 16.51 -13.70
C CYS A 112 3.71 17.27 -12.40
N HIS A 113 4.71 16.89 -11.60
CA HIS A 113 5.01 17.67 -10.39
C HIS A 113 5.66 19.02 -10.77
N PRO A 114 5.09 20.17 -10.36
CA PRO A 114 5.57 21.49 -10.82
C PRO A 114 6.96 21.86 -10.29
N ASP A 115 7.26 21.48 -9.05
CA ASP A 115 8.48 21.93 -8.33
C ASP A 115 9.61 20.87 -8.25
N TYR A 116 9.46 19.69 -8.87
CA TYR A 116 10.52 18.69 -8.95
C TYR A 116 11.03 18.53 -10.38
N TYR A 117 12.25 18.04 -10.50
CA TYR A 117 12.99 18.05 -11.76
C TYR A 117 12.86 16.72 -12.53
N GLY A 118 11.77 15.97 -12.34
CA GLY A 118 11.52 14.68 -12.98
C GLY A 118 12.70 13.71 -12.81
N CYS A 119 13.35 13.36 -13.92
CA CYS A 119 14.52 12.48 -13.94
C CYS A 119 15.83 13.09 -13.42
N TYR A 120 15.92 14.40 -13.18
CA TYR A 120 17.04 15.00 -12.45
C TYR A 120 16.90 14.83 -10.92
N GLY A 121 15.70 14.50 -10.45
CA GLY A 121 15.43 14.16 -9.05
C GLY A 121 14.38 15.02 -8.34
N GLY A 122 14.09 14.63 -7.10
CA GLY A 122 13.07 15.21 -6.23
C GLY A 122 13.09 14.58 -4.82
N ASN A 123 12.06 14.82 -4.03
CA ASN A 123 11.90 14.24 -2.68
C ASN A 123 10.44 13.81 -2.44
N PHE A 124 10.03 13.62 -1.19
CA PHE A 124 8.68 13.17 -0.88
C PHE A 124 7.64 14.25 -1.24
N PRO A 125 6.68 13.98 -2.14
CA PRO A 125 5.83 15.00 -2.75
C PRO A 125 4.58 15.31 -1.92
N ILE A 126 4.78 15.78 -0.68
CA ILE A 126 3.73 16.01 0.35
C ILE A 126 2.51 16.76 -0.22
N ASP A 127 2.74 17.99 -0.70
CA ASP A 127 1.68 18.85 -1.22
C ASP A 127 1.01 18.28 -2.48
N TYR A 128 1.70 17.46 -3.25
CA TYR A 128 1.13 16.83 -4.43
C TYR A 128 0.12 15.75 -4.05
N PHE A 129 0.51 14.83 -3.17
CA PHE A 129 -0.36 13.76 -2.71
C PHE A 129 -1.60 14.29 -1.99
N LYS A 130 -1.44 15.33 -1.18
CA LYS A 130 -2.52 15.99 -0.45
C LYS A 130 -3.49 16.73 -1.38
N ASN A 131 -2.99 17.58 -2.28
CA ASN A 131 -3.85 18.48 -3.06
C ASN A 131 -4.32 17.89 -4.40
N ASN A 132 -3.59 16.93 -4.96
CA ASN A 132 -3.87 16.37 -6.29
C ASN A 132 -4.26 14.89 -6.22
N GLY A 133 -3.61 14.10 -5.36
CA GLY A 133 -3.65 12.64 -5.47
C GLY A 133 -2.96 12.14 -6.74
N VAL A 134 -3.01 10.83 -6.98
CA VAL A 134 -2.33 10.17 -8.10
C VAL A 134 -3.29 9.27 -8.89
N VAL A 135 -3.08 9.14 -10.20
CA VAL A 135 -3.75 8.16 -11.07
C VAL A 135 -3.15 6.75 -10.97
N ASP A 136 -3.89 5.76 -11.44
CA ASP A 136 -3.36 4.40 -11.72
C ASP A 136 -2.28 4.40 -12.83
N ASP A 137 -1.34 3.45 -12.79
CA ASP A 137 -0.31 3.29 -13.84
C ASP A 137 -0.94 3.09 -15.23
N ASP A 138 -2.07 2.38 -15.34
CA ASP A 138 -2.86 2.24 -16.58
C ASP A 138 -3.29 3.59 -17.21
N CYS A 139 -3.34 4.69 -16.44
CA CYS A 139 -3.59 6.04 -16.96
C CYS A 139 -2.33 6.73 -17.48
N PHE A 140 -1.18 6.47 -16.87
CA PHE A 140 0.09 7.05 -17.26
C PHE A 140 1.22 6.06 -16.99
N PRO A 141 1.45 5.08 -17.89
CA PRO A 141 2.38 4.00 -17.64
C PRO A 141 3.82 4.51 -17.58
N TYR A 142 4.62 3.94 -16.67
CA TYR A 142 6.01 4.33 -16.51
C TYR A 142 6.90 3.95 -17.71
N ASP A 143 7.54 4.94 -18.34
CA ASP A 143 8.54 4.69 -19.39
C ASP A 143 9.91 4.34 -18.77
N THR A 144 10.19 3.05 -18.67
CA THR A 144 11.48 2.52 -18.18
C THR A 144 12.71 2.90 -19.01
N LEU A 145 12.54 3.40 -20.24
CA LEU A 145 13.64 3.80 -21.12
C LEU A 145 13.94 5.30 -21.05
N GLN A 146 13.18 6.06 -20.25
CA GLN A 146 13.31 7.51 -20.19
C GLN A 146 14.54 7.99 -19.41
N ASP A 147 14.96 9.21 -19.72
CA ASP A 147 16.03 9.95 -19.07
C ASP A 147 15.68 11.44 -18.95
N VAL A 148 16.65 12.24 -18.51
CA VAL A 148 16.56 13.71 -18.36
C VAL A 148 16.26 14.50 -19.64
N TYR A 149 16.27 13.86 -20.82
CA TYR A 149 15.99 14.47 -22.13
C TYR A 149 14.75 13.88 -22.81
N THR A 150 14.28 12.73 -22.37
CA THR A 150 13.26 11.91 -23.07
C THR A 150 12.01 11.62 -22.24
N TYR A 151 11.97 11.98 -20.96
CA TYR A 151 10.81 11.77 -20.10
C TYR A 151 9.51 12.36 -20.66
N LEU A 152 8.41 11.63 -20.47
CA LEU A 152 7.12 11.98 -21.05
C LEU A 152 6.61 13.30 -20.47
N PRO A 153 6.08 14.23 -21.28
CA PRO A 153 5.50 15.47 -20.75
C PRO A 153 4.13 15.21 -20.10
N CYS A 154 3.78 15.96 -19.05
CA CYS A 154 2.55 15.77 -18.27
C CYS A 154 1.26 15.67 -19.11
N ASN A 155 1.17 16.41 -20.22
CA ASN A 155 0.01 16.39 -21.11
C ASN A 155 -0.17 15.07 -21.88
N SER A 156 0.69 14.07 -21.67
CA SER A 156 0.55 12.69 -22.16
C SER A 156 -0.30 11.81 -21.24
N ILE A 157 -0.65 12.28 -20.03
CA ILE A 157 -1.54 11.61 -19.07
C ILE A 157 -2.91 11.29 -19.70
N CYS A 158 -3.57 10.22 -19.27
CA CYS A 158 -4.88 9.84 -19.82
C CYS A 158 -5.92 10.97 -19.72
N SER A 159 -6.80 11.07 -20.71
CA SER A 159 -7.81 12.14 -20.80
C SER A 159 -8.82 12.16 -19.64
N ASP A 160 -8.98 11.04 -18.93
CA ASP A 160 -9.88 10.86 -17.79
C ASP A 160 -9.16 10.92 -16.43
N ALA A 161 -7.88 11.33 -16.39
CA ALA A 161 -7.03 11.41 -15.20
C ALA A 161 -7.72 12.04 -13.98
N SER A 162 -8.35 13.21 -14.16
CA SER A 162 -9.06 13.93 -13.10
C SER A 162 -10.24 13.17 -12.48
N SER A 163 -10.68 12.05 -13.07
CA SER A 163 -11.68 11.13 -12.50
C SER A 163 -11.08 9.86 -11.89
N ARG A 164 -9.83 9.53 -12.23
CA ARG A 164 -9.08 8.38 -11.69
C ARG A 164 -8.36 8.68 -10.38
N LYS A 165 -8.06 9.95 -10.09
CA LYS A 165 -7.55 10.41 -8.80
C LYS A 165 -8.59 10.18 -7.70
N LYS A 166 -8.47 9.02 -7.05
CA LYS A 166 -9.41 8.49 -6.04
C LYS A 166 -8.91 8.65 -4.61
N TYR A 167 -7.60 8.74 -4.41
CA TYR A 167 -6.98 8.75 -3.10
C TYR A 167 -6.05 9.94 -2.95
N PHE A 168 -6.02 10.49 -1.75
CA PHE A 168 -5.12 11.55 -1.32
C PHE A 168 -4.40 11.09 -0.05
N LEU A 169 -3.15 11.48 0.09
CA LEU A 169 -2.31 11.12 1.23
C LEU A 169 -1.76 12.41 1.84
N ASP A 170 -2.03 12.58 3.13
CA ASP A 170 -1.44 13.61 3.98
C ASP A 170 -0.39 12.98 4.90
N VAL A 171 0.71 13.69 5.13
CA VAL A 171 1.81 13.21 5.96
C VAL A 171 2.32 14.30 6.87
N ASP A 172 2.66 13.93 8.10
CA ASP A 172 3.46 14.78 8.99
C ASP A 172 4.92 14.84 8.52
N ILE A 173 5.64 15.88 8.93
CA ILE A 173 7.09 15.98 8.77
C ILE A 173 7.73 15.85 10.14
N VAL A 174 8.35 14.70 10.42
CA VAL A 174 8.98 14.44 11.71
C VAL A 174 10.49 14.37 11.54
N ASN A 175 11.21 15.21 12.28
CA ASN A 175 12.65 15.12 12.43
C ASN A 175 12.98 14.04 13.47
N THR A 176 13.56 12.92 13.03
CA THR A 176 13.92 11.82 13.94
C THR A 176 15.28 12.00 14.60
N HIS A 177 16.11 12.96 14.14
CA HIS A 177 17.52 13.10 14.55
C HIS A 177 18.29 11.76 14.49
N PHE A 178 18.02 10.98 13.44
CA PHE A 178 18.47 9.60 13.20
C PHE A 178 18.18 8.59 14.33
N ASN A 179 17.15 8.83 15.14
CA ASN A 179 16.74 7.89 16.18
C ASN A 179 16.15 6.61 15.57
N ILE A 180 16.91 5.51 15.64
CA ILE A 180 16.53 4.16 15.18
C ILE A 180 15.16 3.73 15.74
N GLN A 181 14.89 3.99 17.02
CA GLN A 181 13.62 3.61 17.66
C GLN A 181 12.45 4.40 17.06
N THR A 182 12.61 5.71 16.86
CA THR A 182 11.59 6.56 16.20
C THR A 182 11.36 6.14 14.74
N ILE A 183 12.40 5.73 14.02
CA ILE A 183 12.25 5.18 12.65
C ILE A 183 11.49 3.85 12.70
N LYS A 184 11.78 2.94 13.63
CA LYS A 184 11.05 1.68 13.79
C LYS A 184 9.58 1.91 14.16
N GLU A 185 9.29 2.81 15.10
CA GLU A 185 7.92 3.21 15.47
C GLU A 185 7.14 3.71 14.24
N ALA A 186 7.73 4.60 13.44
CA ALA A 186 7.10 5.07 12.20
C ALA A 186 6.87 3.93 11.18
N VAL A 187 7.88 3.09 10.95
CA VAL A 187 7.81 1.94 10.04
C VAL A 187 6.77 0.92 10.52
N TYR A 188 6.56 0.74 11.83
CA TYR A 188 5.56 -0.17 12.39
C TYR A 188 4.12 0.21 12.04
N HIS A 189 3.86 1.50 11.82
CA HIS A 189 2.55 2.01 11.42
C HIS A 189 2.36 2.03 9.89
N CYS A 190 3.40 2.40 9.14
CA CYS A 190 3.40 2.36 7.68
C CYS A 190 4.84 2.29 7.14
N PRO A 191 5.12 1.53 6.06
CA PRO A 191 6.40 1.60 5.36
C PRO A 191 6.81 3.04 5.05
N MET A 192 8.10 3.34 5.25
CA MET A 192 8.59 4.71 5.30
C MET A 192 9.56 5.01 4.17
N PHE A 193 9.30 6.08 3.43
CA PHE A 193 10.28 6.68 2.53
C PHE A 193 11.52 7.10 3.33
N LEU A 194 12.69 6.61 2.93
CA LEU A 194 13.97 7.09 3.46
C LEU A 194 14.95 7.34 2.32
N GLY A 195 15.65 8.46 2.41
CA GLY A 195 16.80 8.77 1.57
C GLY A 195 18.10 8.29 2.18
N ILE A 196 18.95 7.69 1.34
CA ILE A 196 20.37 7.44 1.64
C ILE A 196 21.22 8.24 0.65
N ASP A 197 22.47 8.53 1.00
CA ASP A 197 23.52 8.72 0.00
C ASP A 197 23.97 7.32 -0.41
N ALA A 198 23.70 6.94 -1.65
CA ALA A 198 24.20 5.69 -2.18
C ALA A 198 25.71 5.84 -2.43
N LEU A 199 26.46 4.90 -1.88
CA LEU A 199 27.90 4.78 -2.13
C LEU A 199 28.15 3.90 -3.34
N ASN A 200 29.34 3.99 -3.91
CA ASN A 200 29.76 3.11 -5.01
C ASN A 200 29.70 1.62 -4.63
N SER A 201 29.90 1.23 -3.37
CA SER A 201 29.69 -0.17 -2.95
C SER A 201 28.23 -0.61 -3.11
N PHE A 202 27.27 0.24 -2.75
CA PHE A 202 25.83 0.01 -2.88
C PHE A 202 25.36 0.04 -4.35
N ALA A 203 25.76 1.05 -5.11
CA ALA A 203 25.34 1.23 -6.50
C ALA A 203 25.87 0.13 -7.44
N ASN A 204 27.01 -0.47 -7.12
CA ASN A 204 27.58 -1.61 -7.84
C ASN A 204 27.09 -2.98 -7.34
N LEU A 205 26.18 -3.05 -6.36
CA LEU A 205 25.56 -4.32 -5.97
C LEU A 205 24.80 -4.93 -7.15
N GLY A 206 24.89 -6.26 -7.27
CA GLY A 206 24.06 -7.08 -8.14
C GLY A 206 23.00 -7.84 -7.33
N VAL A 207 22.72 -9.08 -7.73
CA VAL A 207 21.97 -10.04 -6.91
C VAL A 207 22.80 -10.44 -5.68
N VAL A 208 22.16 -10.50 -4.51
CA VAL A 208 22.76 -10.99 -3.25
C VAL A 208 21.90 -12.09 -2.63
N SER A 209 22.39 -12.78 -1.61
CA SER A 209 21.60 -13.74 -0.83
C SER A 209 20.63 -13.03 0.13
N SER A 210 19.56 -13.71 0.53
CA SER A 210 18.59 -13.21 1.54
C SER A 210 19.21 -12.79 2.87
N ASP A 211 20.37 -13.34 3.20
CA ASP A 211 21.07 -13.11 4.47
C ASP A 211 22.15 -12.03 4.34
N TYR A 212 22.34 -11.45 3.15
CA TYR A 212 23.27 -10.36 2.93
C TYR A 212 22.74 -9.06 3.55
N ILE A 213 23.56 -8.44 4.40
CA ILE A 213 23.32 -7.13 5.00
C ILE A 213 24.37 -6.18 4.44
N TRP A 214 23.94 -5.16 3.71
CA TRP A 214 24.83 -4.09 3.28
C TRP A 214 25.19 -3.18 4.46
N LEU A 215 26.47 -2.86 4.55
CA LEU A 215 27.05 -1.86 5.44
C LEU A 215 28.15 -1.12 4.66
N PRO A 216 28.26 0.21 4.81
CA PRO A 216 29.37 0.96 4.25
C PRO A 216 30.68 0.61 5.00
N ASP A 217 31.78 0.41 4.27
CA ASP A 217 33.10 0.22 4.85
C ASP A 217 33.76 1.58 5.09
N SER A 218 33.60 2.10 6.30
CA SER A 218 34.22 3.35 6.76
C SER A 218 35.77 3.33 6.76
N THR A 219 36.39 2.17 6.51
CA THR A 219 37.84 2.01 6.36
C THR A 219 38.30 1.95 4.90
N ASP A 220 37.41 1.75 3.93
CA ASP A 220 37.77 1.78 2.50
C ASP A 220 37.88 3.21 1.97
N SER A 221 39.10 3.65 1.70
CA SER A 221 39.38 4.93 1.02
C SER A 221 38.84 5.03 -0.41
N GLY A 222 38.39 3.92 -1.01
CA GLY A 222 37.70 3.86 -2.29
C GLY A 222 36.17 3.99 -2.19
N GLU A 223 35.60 3.97 -0.98
CA GLU A 223 34.17 4.19 -0.73
C GLU A 223 33.83 5.68 -1.00
N VAL A 224 32.96 5.93 -1.98
CA VAL A 224 32.59 7.30 -2.39
C VAL A 224 31.09 7.43 -2.62
N SER A 225 30.55 8.59 -2.20
CA SER A 225 29.22 9.07 -2.58
C SER A 225 29.07 9.08 -4.10
N VAL A 226 27.98 8.49 -4.60
CA VAL A 226 27.59 8.56 -6.01
C VAL A 226 26.22 9.21 -6.22
N GLY A 227 25.48 9.52 -5.14
CA GLY A 227 24.30 10.39 -5.17
C GLY A 227 23.21 9.98 -4.16
N GLY A 228 22.26 10.88 -3.94
CA GLY A 228 21.08 10.59 -3.12
C GLY A 228 20.17 9.56 -3.79
N HIS A 229 19.83 8.48 -3.08
CA HIS A 229 18.89 7.45 -3.51
C HIS A 229 17.75 7.31 -2.50
N ALA A 230 16.52 7.15 -2.98
CA ALA A 230 15.35 6.94 -2.11
C ALA A 230 14.88 5.49 -2.17
N LEU A 231 14.54 4.96 -0.99
CA LEU A 231 14.09 3.59 -0.78
C LEU A 231 12.84 3.59 0.12
N LEU A 232 12.08 2.50 0.09
CA LEU A 232 11.00 2.28 1.05
C LEU A 232 11.46 1.31 2.14
N CYS A 233 11.53 1.75 3.39
CA CYS A 233 11.76 0.90 4.56
C CYS A 233 10.49 0.14 4.90
N VAL A 234 10.55 -1.20 4.96
CA VAL A 234 9.39 -2.08 5.14
C VAL A 234 9.46 -2.95 6.40
N GLY A 235 10.54 -2.87 7.18
CA GLY A 235 10.74 -3.72 8.34
C GLY A 235 12.14 -3.61 8.96
N TRP A 236 12.40 -4.39 10.00
CA TRP A 236 13.67 -4.43 10.73
C TRP A 236 13.89 -5.76 11.46
N ASP A 237 15.11 -5.94 11.98
CA ASP A 237 15.53 -7.05 12.84
C ASP A 237 16.60 -6.54 13.81
N ASP A 238 16.24 -6.41 15.09
CA ASP A 238 17.14 -5.93 16.15
C ASP A 238 18.21 -6.98 16.53
N SER A 239 17.97 -8.27 16.27
CA SER A 239 18.92 -9.35 16.60
C SER A 239 20.14 -9.34 15.68
N LEU A 240 19.93 -8.93 14.43
CA LEU A 240 20.95 -8.79 13.39
C LEU A 240 21.25 -7.31 13.05
N GLN A 241 20.58 -6.38 13.73
CA GLN A 241 20.73 -4.92 13.63
C GLN A 241 20.62 -4.37 12.20
N TYR A 242 19.50 -4.62 11.50
CA TYR A 242 19.25 -4.06 10.16
C TYR A 242 17.80 -3.61 9.93
N PHE A 243 17.64 -2.67 8.99
CA PHE A 243 16.38 -2.33 8.33
C PHE A 243 16.24 -3.09 7.00
N ILE A 244 15.00 -3.36 6.59
CA ILE A 244 14.64 -4.01 5.33
C ILE A 244 14.11 -2.95 4.36
N PHE A 245 14.68 -2.88 3.16
CA PHE A 245 14.30 -1.90 2.14
C PHE A 245 13.81 -2.55 0.85
N LYS A 246 12.72 -2.02 0.28
CA LYS A 246 12.31 -2.23 -1.12
C LYS A 246 13.06 -1.22 -1.99
N ASN A 247 13.72 -1.70 -3.05
CA ASN A 247 14.40 -0.85 -4.02
C ASN A 247 13.57 -0.71 -5.32
N SER A 248 13.94 0.25 -6.16
CA SER A 248 13.31 0.63 -7.43
C SER A 248 14.13 0.21 -8.65
N TRP A 249 15.00 -0.79 -8.54
CA TRP A 249 15.88 -1.26 -9.62
C TRP A 249 15.56 -2.68 -10.14
N GLY A 250 14.29 -3.08 -10.05
CA GLY A 250 13.82 -4.40 -10.50
C GLY A 250 14.20 -5.57 -9.59
N THR A 251 13.62 -6.73 -9.87
CA THR A 251 13.80 -7.96 -9.07
C THR A 251 15.15 -8.64 -9.29
N ASN A 252 15.89 -8.28 -10.33
CA ASN A 252 17.22 -8.83 -10.66
C ASN A 252 18.37 -8.11 -9.91
N TRP A 253 18.05 -7.42 -8.82
CA TRP A 253 19.00 -6.71 -7.94
C TRP A 253 18.71 -7.03 -6.48
N GLY A 254 19.73 -7.03 -5.64
CA GLY A 254 19.56 -7.32 -4.21
C GLY A 254 19.06 -8.75 -3.97
N ASP A 255 18.30 -8.94 -2.89
CA ASP A 255 17.46 -10.11 -2.69
C ASP A 255 16.09 -9.84 -3.33
N SER A 256 15.91 -10.28 -4.57
CA SER A 256 14.63 -10.19 -5.29
C SER A 256 14.04 -8.76 -5.40
N GLY A 257 14.90 -7.74 -5.42
CA GLY A 257 14.55 -6.32 -5.41
C GLY A 257 14.56 -5.64 -4.02
N PHE A 258 14.90 -6.39 -2.97
CA PHE A 258 15.05 -5.89 -1.60
C PHE A 258 16.51 -5.89 -1.15
N ILE A 259 16.80 -5.17 -0.08
CA ILE A 259 18.12 -5.17 0.58
C ILE A 259 17.96 -5.00 2.08
N LYS A 260 18.84 -5.62 2.86
CA LYS A 260 19.00 -5.34 4.29
C LYS A 260 20.12 -4.33 4.46
N ILE A 261 19.88 -3.24 5.19
CA ILE A 261 20.90 -2.23 5.50
C ILE A 261 21.07 -2.18 7.01
N GLY A 262 22.29 -2.44 7.49
CA GLY A 262 22.55 -2.49 8.93
C GLY A 262 22.39 -1.13 9.60
N TYR A 263 21.89 -1.08 10.83
CA TYR A 263 21.67 0.15 11.62
C TYR A 263 22.92 1.04 11.68
N ARG A 264 24.11 0.44 11.66
CA ARG A 264 25.40 1.13 11.63
C ARG A 264 25.63 2.00 10.40
N ALA A 265 24.94 1.77 9.29
CA ALA A 265 24.95 2.68 8.14
C ALA A 265 24.30 4.05 8.47
N PHE A 266 23.51 4.12 9.55
CA PHE A 266 22.79 5.30 10.03
C PHE A 266 23.38 5.87 11.34
N ASP A 267 24.09 5.05 12.14
CA ASP A 267 24.63 5.40 13.48
C ASP A 267 26.13 5.75 13.48
N LEU A 268 26.95 5.11 12.64
CA LEU A 268 28.40 5.37 12.64
C LEU A 268 28.70 6.80 12.16
N SER A 269 29.77 7.38 12.71
CA SER A 269 30.20 8.78 12.53
C SER A 269 30.67 9.13 11.12
N PHE A 270 29.75 9.01 10.17
CA PHE A 270 29.86 9.28 8.75
C PHE A 270 28.69 10.22 8.36
N PRO A 271 28.71 11.50 8.82
CA PRO A 271 27.63 12.49 8.63
C PRO A 271 27.57 13.02 7.19
N LYS A 272 27.62 12.09 6.23
CA LYS A 272 27.76 12.30 4.79
C LYS A 272 26.94 11.28 4.00
N ASN A 273 26.67 10.09 4.59
CA ASN A 273 25.97 9.01 3.90
C ASN A 273 24.44 9.19 3.86
N ILE A 274 23.97 10.37 4.28
CA ILE A 274 22.63 10.92 4.04
C ILE A 274 22.90 12.39 3.80
N TRP A 275 22.45 12.95 2.67
CA TRP A 275 22.78 14.31 2.23
C TRP A 275 22.11 15.37 3.14
N LEU A 276 22.76 15.60 4.26
CA LEU A 276 22.50 16.67 5.20
C LEU A 276 23.19 17.93 4.67
N ALA A 277 22.58 19.11 4.90
CA ALA A 277 23.37 20.33 4.85
C ALA A 277 24.51 20.20 5.88
N PRO A 278 25.75 20.67 5.61
CA PRO A 278 26.94 20.36 6.44
C PRO A 278 26.86 20.69 7.94
N ASP A 279 25.84 21.44 8.35
CA ASP A 279 25.67 22.03 9.68
C ASP A 279 24.38 21.57 10.41
N SER A 280 23.60 20.63 9.87
CA SER A 280 22.33 20.14 10.48
C SER A 280 22.25 18.62 10.54
N TYR A 281 21.78 18.05 11.65
CA TYR A 281 21.59 16.60 11.86
C TYR A 281 20.18 16.11 11.49
N ASP A 282 19.44 16.89 10.70
CA ASP A 282 17.99 16.74 10.53
C ASP A 282 17.61 15.54 9.63
N THR A 283 16.80 14.62 10.16
CA THR A 283 16.31 13.42 9.46
C THR A 283 14.81 13.47 9.30
N TYR A 284 14.32 13.70 8.08
CA TYR A 284 12.88 13.73 7.86
C TYR A 284 12.33 12.34 7.51
N ILE A 285 11.35 11.90 8.29
CA ILE A 285 10.40 10.86 7.92
C ILE A 285 9.03 11.50 7.65
N PHE A 286 8.17 10.76 6.96
CA PHE A 286 6.86 11.22 6.51
C PHE A 286 5.74 10.29 7.04
N PRO A 287 5.42 10.29 8.35
CA PRO A 287 4.35 9.47 8.91
C PRO A 287 3.01 9.82 8.26
N VAL A 288 2.18 8.82 7.99
CA VAL A 288 0.85 9.03 7.39
C VAL A 288 -0.09 9.63 8.43
N ASP A 289 -0.43 10.91 8.29
CA ASP A 289 -1.41 11.54 9.16
C ASP A 289 -2.81 11.05 8.78
N THR A 290 -3.19 11.31 7.53
CA THR A 290 -4.54 11.02 7.02
C THR A 290 -4.46 10.45 5.59
N ILE A 291 -5.29 9.45 5.28
CA ILE A 291 -5.62 9.09 3.90
C ILE A 291 -7.07 9.43 3.64
N GLU A 292 -7.34 10.11 2.54
CA GLU A 292 -8.70 10.44 2.12
C GLU A 292 -9.07 9.71 0.83
N ALA A 293 -10.31 9.25 0.76
CA ALA A 293 -10.92 8.71 -0.45
C ALA A 293 -11.91 9.70 -1.05
N ARG A 294 -11.87 9.84 -2.37
CA ARG A 294 -12.79 10.66 -3.14
C ARG A 294 -14.10 9.92 -3.38
N LEU A 295 -15.16 10.32 -2.69
CA LEU A 295 -16.52 9.88 -2.98
C LEU A 295 -17.14 10.79 -4.03
N VAL A 296 -17.62 10.23 -5.16
CA VAL A 296 -18.33 10.97 -6.21
C VAL A 296 -19.77 10.49 -6.29
N GLN A 297 -20.71 11.29 -5.81
CA GLN A 297 -22.14 11.01 -5.85
C GLN A 297 -22.76 11.58 -7.13
N ASN A 298 -23.25 10.69 -8.00
CA ASN A 298 -23.83 11.07 -9.30
C ASN A 298 -25.35 10.88 -9.30
N TRP A 299 -26.08 11.99 -9.40
CA TRP A 299 -27.52 12.00 -9.60
C TRP A 299 -27.83 11.91 -11.09
N LYS A 300 -28.60 10.91 -11.51
CA LYS A 300 -28.90 10.62 -12.92
C LYS A 300 -30.40 10.62 -13.21
N ILE A 301 -30.78 11.20 -14.35
CA ILE A 301 -32.11 11.05 -14.96
C ILE A 301 -31.89 10.52 -16.38
N ASP A 302 -32.59 9.45 -16.76
CA ASP A 302 -32.48 8.81 -18.07
C ASP A 302 -31.02 8.57 -18.52
N ALA A 303 -30.22 8.04 -17.59
CA ALA A 303 -28.77 7.82 -17.65
C ALA A 303 -27.87 9.06 -17.76
N ASN A 304 -28.42 10.26 -18.00
CA ASN A 304 -27.66 11.52 -17.98
C ASN A 304 -27.39 11.98 -16.55
N ILE A 305 -26.14 12.37 -16.25
CA ILE A 305 -25.78 12.97 -14.96
C ILE A 305 -26.32 14.40 -14.93
N ILE A 306 -27.25 14.67 -14.01
CA ILE A 306 -27.86 16.00 -13.81
C ILE A 306 -27.17 16.79 -12.69
N LYS A 307 -26.51 16.10 -11.76
CA LYS A 307 -25.73 16.70 -10.66
C LYS A 307 -24.65 15.70 -10.24
N SER A 308 -23.45 16.19 -10.02
CA SER A 308 -22.34 15.42 -9.45
C SER A 308 -21.82 16.18 -8.23
N GLU A 309 -21.72 15.49 -7.09
CA GLU A 309 -21.10 16.01 -5.88
C GLU A 309 -19.85 15.19 -5.57
N THR A 310 -18.80 15.86 -5.09
CA THR A 310 -17.54 15.23 -4.69
C THR A 310 -17.28 15.58 -3.23
N THR A 311 -16.96 14.58 -2.42
CA THR A 311 -16.62 14.73 -1.00
C THR A 311 -15.38 13.90 -0.71
N ALA A 312 -14.44 14.44 0.05
CA ALA A 312 -13.33 13.67 0.62
C ALA A 312 -13.81 12.99 1.91
N VAL A 313 -13.47 11.71 2.08
CA VAL A 313 -13.84 10.90 3.26
C VAL A 313 -12.57 10.26 3.81
N PRO A 314 -12.21 10.48 5.09
CA PRO A 314 -11.02 9.87 5.67
C PRO A 314 -11.19 8.35 5.81
N ILE A 315 -10.11 7.62 5.58
CA ILE A 315 -9.99 6.17 5.83
C ILE A 315 -9.61 6.01 7.30
N SER A 316 -10.51 5.46 8.10
CA SER A 316 -10.29 5.38 9.55
C SER A 316 -9.24 4.32 9.90
N VAL A 317 -8.24 4.74 10.68
CA VAL A 317 -7.20 3.87 11.29
C VAL A 317 -7.74 2.85 12.29
N SER A 318 -8.98 3.02 12.78
CA SER A 318 -9.56 2.21 13.85
C SER A 318 -10.88 1.52 13.48
N ASP A 319 -11.37 1.70 12.25
CA ASP A 319 -12.71 1.28 11.85
C ASP A 319 -12.66 0.53 10.51
N THR A 320 -13.38 -0.59 10.39
CA THR A 320 -13.30 -1.59 9.30
C THR A 320 -13.92 -1.09 7.99
N THR A 321 -13.48 0.07 7.53
CA THR A 321 -14.11 0.85 6.49
C THR A 321 -13.65 0.37 5.10
N ARG A 322 -14.27 -0.74 4.66
CA ARG A 322 -14.18 -1.23 3.27
C ARG A 322 -14.65 -0.11 2.32
N ILE A 323 -13.73 0.45 1.54
CA ILE A 323 -14.09 1.28 0.38
C ILE A 323 -14.61 0.36 -0.72
N ILE A 324 -15.93 0.30 -0.85
CA ILE A 324 -16.62 -0.40 -1.93
C ILE A 324 -16.99 0.62 -3.02
N THR A 325 -16.70 0.31 -4.29
CA THR A 325 -17.15 1.10 -5.45
C THR A 325 -18.04 0.27 -6.39
N ASP A 326 -18.88 0.99 -7.16
CA ASP A 326 -20.21 0.60 -7.65
C ASP A 326 -20.42 -0.69 -8.46
N LYS A 327 -21.70 -1.17 -8.46
CA LYS A 327 -22.41 -1.64 -9.67
C LYS A 327 -23.91 -1.24 -9.80
N PHE A 328 -24.15 -0.09 -10.43
CA PHE A 328 -25.12 0.26 -11.50
C PHE A 328 -26.60 -0.27 -11.63
N LEU A 329 -27.25 0.34 -12.62
CA LEU A 329 -28.68 0.46 -12.99
C LEU A 329 -29.23 -0.63 -13.93
N VAL A 330 -30.50 -1.07 -13.79
CA VAL A 330 -31.45 -1.29 -14.93
C VAL A 330 -32.92 -1.13 -14.46
N SER A 331 -33.78 -0.56 -15.31
CA SER A 331 -35.24 -0.47 -15.16
C SER A 331 -35.95 -1.83 -15.21
N GLY A 332 -37.12 -1.95 -14.56
CA GLY A 332 -38.05 -3.06 -14.81
C GLY A 332 -38.20 -4.12 -13.70
N GLY A 333 -37.76 -3.88 -12.46
CA GLY A 333 -38.10 -4.85 -11.40
C GLY A 333 -37.78 -4.55 -9.94
N LYS A 334 -36.67 -3.86 -9.61
CA LYS A 334 -36.32 -3.36 -8.26
C LYS A 334 -34.97 -2.64 -8.25
N TRP A 335 -34.76 -1.81 -7.25
CA TRP A 335 -33.53 -1.01 -7.03
C TRP A 335 -33.06 -1.19 -5.59
N TYR A 336 -31.77 -1.43 -5.38
CA TYR A 336 -31.16 -1.60 -4.05
C TYR A 336 -29.68 -1.21 -4.06
N MET A 337 -29.22 -0.48 -3.04
CA MET A 337 -27.96 -0.74 -2.30
C MET A 337 -27.69 0.39 -1.27
N VAL A 338 -27.89 0.10 0.03
CA VAL A 338 -27.03 0.58 1.14
C VAL A 338 -27.20 -0.43 2.28
N GLN A 339 -26.13 -1.17 2.62
CA GLN A 339 -25.90 -1.74 3.95
C GLN A 339 -24.38 -1.83 4.18
N GLY A 340 -23.80 -1.11 5.14
CA GLY A 340 -24.45 -0.15 6.03
C GLY A 340 -23.47 0.68 6.86
N TRP A 341 -24.04 1.49 7.75
CA TRP A 341 -23.35 2.20 8.83
C TRP A 341 -23.88 1.70 10.17
N GLN A 342 -22.97 1.32 11.07
CA GLN A 342 -23.13 1.10 12.52
C GLN A 342 -21.69 0.97 13.06
N GLY A 343 -21.12 1.87 13.87
CA GLY A 343 -21.64 3.07 14.55
C GLY A 343 -20.86 3.26 15.87
N ILE A 344 -20.67 4.44 16.49
CA ILE A 344 -21.23 5.80 16.42
C ILE A 344 -20.14 6.72 17.08
N LYS A 345 -19.91 8.01 16.73
CA LYS A 345 -20.50 9.20 17.41
C LYS A 345 -20.09 10.57 16.82
N ASP A 346 -20.98 11.55 17.01
CA ASP A 346 -20.79 13.02 16.99
C ASP A 346 -20.23 13.70 15.73
N LEU A 347 -21.14 14.13 14.84
CA LEU A 347 -21.09 15.52 14.35
C LEU A 347 -22.50 16.07 14.10
N ILE A 348 -22.76 17.24 14.70
CA ILE A 348 -24.04 17.96 14.65
C ILE A 348 -23.91 19.18 13.72
N ASP A 349 -24.98 19.43 12.97
CA ASP A 349 -25.33 20.64 12.21
C ASP A 349 -24.51 21.00 10.96
N THR A 350 -25.19 20.95 9.82
CA THR A 350 -25.18 22.07 8.86
C THR A 350 -26.49 22.09 8.07
N THR A 351 -27.53 22.63 8.71
CA THR A 351 -28.64 23.40 8.11
C THR A 351 -28.79 23.34 6.57
N LEU A 352 -29.66 22.45 6.09
CA LEU A 352 -30.14 22.46 4.70
C LEU A 352 -31.22 23.54 4.48
N PHE A 353 -31.14 24.22 3.34
CA PHE A 353 -32.00 25.35 2.97
C PHE A 353 -33.46 24.95 2.68
N GLN A 354 -34.37 25.93 2.79
CA GLN A 354 -35.78 25.81 2.42
C GLN A 354 -35.97 25.26 0.99
N SER A 355 -36.82 24.25 0.86
CA SER A 355 -37.33 23.79 -0.43
C SER A 355 -38.47 24.69 -0.92
N GLY A 356 -38.29 25.28 -2.11
CA GLY A 356 -39.41 25.76 -2.91
C GLY A 356 -40.20 24.57 -3.47
N GLU A 357 -41.52 24.74 -3.52
CA GLU A 357 -42.56 23.75 -3.82
C GLU A 357 -42.24 22.65 -4.85
N GLY A 358 -42.64 21.41 -4.53
CA GLY A 358 -43.13 20.49 -5.58
C GLY A 358 -42.46 19.14 -5.77
N ASN A 359 -42.15 18.38 -4.72
CA ASN A 359 -42.37 16.92 -4.66
C ASN A 359 -42.06 16.36 -3.26
N THR A 360 -43.07 15.76 -2.62
CA THR A 360 -43.00 15.27 -1.23
C THR A 360 -42.47 13.84 -1.16
N LEU A 361 -41.46 13.59 -0.31
CA LEU A 361 -41.18 12.25 0.21
C LEU A 361 -41.47 12.25 1.72
N SER A 362 -42.49 11.51 2.13
CA SER A 362 -42.90 11.42 3.53
C SER A 362 -42.15 10.30 4.24
N VAL A 363 -41.56 10.60 5.40
CA VAL A 363 -41.17 9.58 6.41
C VAL A 363 -41.92 9.91 7.69
N ILE A 364 -42.69 8.94 8.19
CA ILE A 364 -43.52 9.07 9.39
C ILE A 364 -42.67 8.69 10.60
N TYR A 365 -42.63 9.55 11.62
CA TYR A 365 -42.19 9.19 12.96
C TYR A 365 -43.42 9.10 13.86
N ASP A 366 -43.61 7.97 14.53
CA ASP A 366 -44.77 7.72 15.39
C ASP A 366 -44.37 7.65 16.87
N ALA A 367 -44.35 8.83 17.49
CA ALA A 367 -44.56 9.06 18.92
C ALA A 367 -43.48 8.50 19.92
N PRO A 368 -43.63 8.68 21.25
CA PRO A 368 -42.70 9.56 21.99
C PRO A 368 -42.04 8.92 23.23
N MET A 369 -41.06 9.60 23.86
CA MET A 369 -41.04 9.92 25.30
C MET A 369 -39.72 10.54 25.80
N GLU A 370 -39.80 11.07 27.01
CA GLU A 370 -38.82 11.81 27.81
C GLU A 370 -37.42 11.20 27.94
N ILE A 371 -36.42 12.07 28.10
CA ILE A 371 -35.04 11.73 28.45
C ILE A 371 -34.90 11.77 29.98
N ASP A 372 -34.76 10.61 30.60
CA ASP A 372 -34.17 10.48 31.93
C ASP A 372 -32.68 10.15 31.78
N TRP A 373 -31.83 10.77 32.61
CA TRP A 373 -30.38 10.57 32.58
C TRP A 373 -29.95 9.54 33.62
N GLU A 374 -29.67 8.30 33.18
CA GLU A 374 -28.91 7.33 33.98
C GLU A 374 -27.57 7.00 33.30
N CYS A 375 -26.48 7.04 34.08
CA CYS A 375 -25.21 6.46 33.68
C CYS A 375 -25.35 4.94 33.65
N ILE A 376 -25.21 4.32 32.48
CA ILE A 376 -25.18 2.86 32.32
C ILE A 376 -23.78 2.43 31.87
N GLU A 377 -23.19 1.50 32.62
CA GLU A 377 -21.88 0.92 32.33
C GLU A 377 -21.90 0.10 31.04
N THR A 378 -20.76 0.06 30.35
CA THR A 378 -20.56 -0.63 29.07
C THR A 378 -20.92 -2.13 29.15
N THR A 379 -21.80 -2.59 28.26
CA THR A 379 -21.95 -4.02 27.94
C THR A 379 -21.55 -4.28 26.49
N ALA A 380 -20.77 -5.33 26.27
CA ALA A 380 -20.07 -5.57 25.01
C ALA A 380 -21.01 -5.87 23.83
N VAL A 381 -20.75 -5.23 22.69
CA VAL A 381 -21.36 -5.60 21.40
C VAL A 381 -20.82 -6.99 20.99
N ALA A 382 -21.71 -7.90 20.60
CA ALA A 382 -21.32 -9.25 20.22
C ALA A 382 -20.50 -9.22 18.92
N THR A 383 -19.23 -9.62 19.00
CA THR A 383 -18.36 -9.84 17.84
C THR A 383 -18.98 -10.90 16.92
N GLN A 384 -18.99 -10.65 15.61
CA GLN A 384 -19.28 -11.68 14.61
C GLN A 384 -17.96 -12.41 14.30
N CYS A 385 -17.87 -13.71 14.62
CA CYS A 385 -16.62 -14.46 14.44
C CYS A 385 -16.48 -15.14 13.08
N LEU A 386 -17.59 -15.38 12.36
CA LEU A 386 -17.57 -15.96 11.02
C LEU A 386 -17.88 -14.88 9.98
N SER A 387 -16.92 -14.63 9.10
CA SER A 387 -17.00 -13.72 7.95
C SER A 387 -15.92 -14.07 6.92
N ASP A 388 -16.03 -13.54 5.71
CA ASP A 388 -15.06 -13.75 4.61
C ASP A 388 -13.60 -13.54 5.05
N ASP A 389 -13.36 -12.57 5.94
CA ASP A 389 -12.02 -12.13 6.35
C ASP A 389 -11.34 -13.07 7.36
N ASN A 390 -12.06 -14.06 7.92
CA ASN A 390 -11.51 -15.07 8.85
C ASN A 390 -11.58 -16.52 8.35
N ILE A 391 -12.05 -16.75 7.12
CA ILE A 391 -12.03 -18.07 6.48
C ILE A 391 -10.74 -18.21 5.66
N ILE A 392 -9.75 -18.91 6.21
CA ILE A 392 -8.43 -19.12 5.60
C ILE A 392 -8.40 -20.46 4.89
N ALA A 393 -8.25 -20.46 3.56
CA ALA A 393 -7.95 -21.67 2.79
C ALA A 393 -6.45 -21.73 2.48
N TYR A 394 -5.73 -22.72 3.04
CA TYR A 394 -4.28 -22.88 2.85
C TYR A 394 -3.88 -24.37 2.66
N PRO A 395 -2.95 -24.71 1.76
CA PRO A 395 -2.24 -23.84 0.82
C PRO A 395 -3.15 -23.34 -0.30
N ASN A 396 -2.85 -22.14 -0.82
CA ASN A 396 -3.65 -21.48 -1.85
C ASN A 396 -2.78 -20.49 -2.64
N PRO A 397 -2.49 -20.71 -3.93
CA PRO A 397 -2.96 -21.81 -4.77
C PRO A 397 -2.47 -23.19 -4.29
N PHE A 398 -3.25 -24.23 -4.55
CA PHE A 398 -2.88 -25.62 -4.25
C PHE A 398 -2.70 -26.45 -5.53
N VAL A 399 -1.90 -27.51 -5.42
CA VAL A 399 -1.66 -28.46 -6.51
C VAL A 399 -2.56 -29.68 -6.34
N LEU A 400 -3.39 -29.94 -7.36
CA LEU A 400 -4.36 -31.04 -7.36
C LEU A 400 -3.67 -32.40 -7.23
N GLY A 401 -4.05 -33.16 -6.19
CA GLY A 401 -3.57 -34.53 -5.96
C GLY A 401 -2.25 -34.66 -5.19
N GLU A 402 -1.65 -33.54 -4.76
CA GLU A 402 -0.38 -33.55 -3.99
C GLU A 402 -0.55 -33.13 -2.54
N GLN A 403 -1.50 -32.25 -2.25
CA GLN A 403 -1.74 -31.70 -0.92
C GLN A 403 -3.23 -31.39 -0.72
N ASN A 404 -3.71 -31.59 0.51
CA ASN A 404 -5.03 -31.13 0.93
C ASN A 404 -4.96 -29.64 1.28
N ILE A 405 -6.04 -28.92 0.98
CA ILE A 405 -6.31 -27.60 1.54
C ILE A 405 -6.90 -27.79 2.94
N THR A 406 -6.42 -27.00 3.89
CA THR A 406 -7.06 -26.75 5.18
C THR A 406 -7.89 -25.49 5.05
N ILE A 407 -9.16 -25.56 5.42
CA ILE A 407 -10.13 -24.47 5.47
C ILE A 407 -10.35 -24.18 6.95
N SER A 408 -9.72 -23.12 7.43
CA SER A 408 -9.73 -22.68 8.83
C SER A 408 -10.72 -21.54 9.01
N PHE A 409 -11.57 -21.60 10.03
CA PHE A 409 -12.51 -20.52 10.40
C PHE A 409 -12.78 -20.53 11.90
N LYS A 410 -13.46 -19.52 12.44
CA LYS A 410 -13.74 -19.41 13.87
C LYS A 410 -15.22 -19.16 14.14
N LEU A 411 -15.75 -19.76 15.21
CA LEU A 411 -17.08 -19.44 15.72
C LEU A 411 -17.03 -18.65 17.03
N CYS A 412 -18.00 -17.77 17.24
CA CYS A 412 -18.15 -16.96 18.47
C CYS A 412 -19.06 -17.65 19.49
N LYS A 413 -19.89 -18.57 19.03
CA LYS A 413 -20.85 -19.36 19.80
C LYS A 413 -20.93 -20.75 19.16
N ASP A 414 -21.27 -21.76 19.95
CA ASP A 414 -21.54 -23.11 19.44
C ASP A 414 -22.64 -23.03 18.37
N ALA A 415 -22.38 -23.58 17.18
CA ALA A 415 -23.24 -23.45 16.00
C ALA A 415 -23.32 -24.77 15.23
N VAL A 416 -24.41 -24.95 14.50
CA VAL A 416 -24.48 -25.94 13.43
C VAL A 416 -23.95 -25.30 12.15
N VAL A 417 -23.02 -25.98 11.47
CA VAL A 417 -22.24 -25.46 10.34
C VAL A 417 -22.42 -26.33 9.10
N ASP A 418 -22.48 -25.68 7.95
CA ASP A 418 -22.39 -26.25 6.62
C ASP A 418 -21.14 -25.68 5.91
N VAL A 419 -20.37 -26.52 5.19
CA VAL A 419 -19.18 -26.09 4.43
C VAL A 419 -19.23 -26.66 3.01
N LYS A 420 -19.35 -25.78 2.01
CA LYS A 420 -19.62 -26.14 0.60
C LYS A 420 -18.61 -25.50 -0.34
N ILE A 421 -18.22 -26.22 -1.39
CA ILE A 421 -17.33 -25.74 -2.44
C ILE A 421 -18.12 -25.49 -3.72
N PHE A 422 -17.90 -24.35 -4.35
CA PHE A 422 -18.53 -23.91 -5.61
C PHE A 422 -17.49 -23.57 -6.67
N ASP A 423 -17.86 -23.64 -7.95
CA ASP A 423 -17.06 -23.13 -9.07
C ASP A 423 -17.37 -21.65 -9.39
N VAL A 424 -16.67 -21.08 -10.39
CA VAL A 424 -16.91 -19.70 -10.87
C VAL A 424 -18.30 -19.45 -11.46
N GLY A 425 -19.07 -20.48 -11.75
CA GLY A 425 -20.48 -20.39 -12.17
C GLY A 425 -21.46 -20.54 -11.00
N TYR A 426 -20.98 -20.59 -9.75
CA TYR A 426 -21.75 -20.90 -8.54
C TYR A 426 -22.43 -22.28 -8.57
N ASN A 427 -21.90 -23.24 -9.33
CA ASN A 427 -22.37 -24.63 -9.25
C ASN A 427 -21.72 -25.32 -8.05
N LEU A 428 -22.51 -26.09 -7.29
CA LEU A 428 -21.99 -26.89 -6.17
C LEU A 428 -21.05 -27.98 -6.70
N VAL A 429 -19.79 -27.94 -6.24
CA VAL A 429 -18.71 -28.86 -6.60
C VAL A 429 -18.54 -29.94 -5.54
N ASN A 430 -18.56 -29.56 -4.26
CA ASN A 430 -18.50 -30.50 -3.15
C ASN A 430 -19.20 -29.95 -1.89
N GLU A 431 -19.63 -30.83 -1.00
CA GLU A 431 -20.16 -30.51 0.33
C GLU A 431 -19.28 -31.26 1.33
N LEU A 432 -18.51 -30.52 2.13
CA LEU A 432 -17.47 -31.06 3.01
C LEU A 432 -18.01 -31.34 4.42
N VAL A 433 -18.98 -30.51 4.84
CA VAL A 433 -19.69 -30.58 6.11
C VAL A 433 -21.15 -30.21 5.82
N SER A 434 -22.10 -30.94 6.41
CA SER A 434 -23.53 -30.69 6.24
C SER A 434 -24.23 -30.85 7.60
N GLY A 435 -24.75 -29.75 8.15
CA GLY A 435 -25.52 -29.76 9.40
C GLY A 435 -24.82 -30.29 10.65
N GLU A 436 -23.50 -30.11 10.80
CA GLU A 436 -22.74 -30.61 11.96
C GLU A 436 -22.54 -29.53 13.05
N SER A 437 -22.62 -29.91 14.33
CA SER A 437 -22.42 -28.98 15.46
C SER A 437 -20.94 -28.80 15.83
N TYR A 438 -20.46 -27.56 15.82
CA TYR A 438 -19.12 -27.16 16.28
C TYR A 438 -19.20 -26.20 17.47
N ARG A 439 -18.12 -26.12 18.24
CA ARG A 439 -17.99 -25.20 19.39
C ARG A 439 -17.48 -23.82 18.96
N ALA A 440 -17.60 -22.86 19.86
CA ALA A 440 -17.03 -21.50 19.78
C ALA A 440 -15.49 -21.46 19.78
N GLU A 441 -14.85 -22.13 18.81
CA GLU A 441 -13.40 -22.25 18.68
C GLU A 441 -12.95 -22.14 17.22
N SER A 442 -11.64 -22.29 16.96
CA SER A 442 -11.09 -22.35 15.61
C SER A 442 -11.22 -23.77 15.04
N ILE A 443 -11.86 -23.89 13.89
CA ILE A 443 -12.25 -25.14 13.24
C ILE A 443 -11.45 -25.29 11.94
N ASN A 444 -11.03 -26.52 11.61
CA ASN A 444 -10.26 -26.85 10.42
C ASN A 444 -10.93 -27.98 9.63
N ILE A 445 -11.38 -27.69 8.42
CA ILE A 445 -12.00 -28.65 7.49
C ILE A 445 -11.08 -28.88 6.29
N PHE A 446 -11.00 -30.10 5.77
CA PHE A 446 -10.05 -30.43 4.71
C PHE A 446 -10.73 -30.65 3.35
N TRP A 447 -10.16 -30.08 2.29
CA TRP A 447 -10.53 -30.38 0.91
C TRP A 447 -9.33 -30.86 0.09
N ASN A 448 -9.45 -32.02 -0.52
CA ASN A 448 -8.43 -32.63 -1.39
C ASN A 448 -8.51 -32.19 -2.86
N GLY A 449 -9.42 -31.25 -3.20
CA GLY A 449 -9.63 -30.83 -4.58
C GLY A 449 -10.49 -31.78 -5.42
N THR A 450 -11.37 -32.60 -4.83
CA THR A 450 -12.32 -33.45 -5.56
C THR A 450 -13.76 -32.93 -5.55
N ASP A 451 -14.55 -33.33 -6.55
CA ASP A 451 -16.01 -33.20 -6.56
C ASP A 451 -16.70 -34.19 -5.61
N GLN A 452 -18.03 -34.10 -5.48
CA GLN A 452 -18.87 -35.03 -4.68
C GLN A 452 -18.72 -36.52 -5.06
N ARG A 453 -18.10 -36.86 -6.20
CA ARG A 453 -17.87 -38.23 -6.67
C ARG A 453 -16.43 -38.69 -6.44
N GLY A 454 -15.62 -37.89 -5.73
CA GLY A 454 -14.20 -38.17 -5.47
C GLY A 454 -13.29 -37.95 -6.69
N LYS A 455 -13.77 -37.27 -7.75
CA LYS A 455 -12.95 -36.97 -8.93
C LYS A 455 -12.29 -35.60 -8.78
N PHE A 456 -10.97 -35.52 -9.02
CA PHE A 456 -10.27 -34.23 -9.00
C PHE A 456 -10.91 -33.22 -9.97
N VAL A 457 -11.06 -31.99 -9.48
CA VAL A 457 -11.60 -30.86 -10.25
C VAL A 457 -10.59 -30.36 -11.29
N ALA A 458 -11.01 -29.45 -12.16
CA ALA A 458 -10.11 -28.83 -13.12
C ALA A 458 -9.23 -27.76 -12.43
N PRO A 459 -8.04 -27.41 -12.97
CA PRO A 459 -7.38 -26.17 -12.59
C PRO A 459 -8.30 -24.97 -12.83
N GLY A 460 -8.37 -24.06 -11.86
CA GLY A 460 -9.36 -22.98 -11.88
C GLY A 460 -9.56 -22.32 -10.53
N VAL A 461 -10.56 -21.43 -10.46
CA VAL A 461 -10.99 -20.78 -9.23
C VAL A 461 -12.22 -21.50 -8.69
N TYR A 462 -12.22 -21.69 -7.38
CA TYR A 462 -13.31 -22.26 -6.59
C TYR A 462 -13.58 -21.33 -5.40
N PHE A 463 -14.73 -21.50 -4.77
CA PHE A 463 -15.11 -20.76 -3.56
C PHE A 463 -15.55 -21.75 -2.49
N VAL A 464 -15.02 -21.63 -1.28
CA VAL A 464 -15.67 -22.24 -0.11
C VAL A 464 -16.67 -21.25 0.45
N VAL A 465 -17.89 -21.71 0.72
CA VAL A 465 -18.92 -20.99 1.46
C VAL A 465 -19.16 -21.75 2.75
N ILE A 466 -19.20 -21.02 3.86
CA ILE A 466 -19.52 -21.54 5.19
C ILE A 466 -20.80 -20.85 5.64
N GLU A 467 -21.78 -21.63 6.08
CA GLU A 467 -23.07 -21.14 6.59
C GLU A 467 -23.31 -21.72 7.98
N THR A 468 -24.00 -20.96 8.85
CA THR A 468 -24.44 -21.44 10.15
C THR A 468 -25.95 -21.33 10.29
N THR A 469 -26.56 -22.22 11.07
CA THR A 469 -28.01 -22.13 11.37
C THR A 469 -28.38 -20.92 12.23
N MET A 470 -27.40 -20.14 12.71
CA MET A 470 -27.62 -18.87 13.42
C MET A 470 -27.61 -17.65 12.48
N GLY A 471 -27.35 -17.85 11.18
CA GLY A 471 -27.35 -16.79 10.17
C GLY A 471 -26.00 -16.10 9.96
N GLU A 472 -24.93 -16.52 10.64
CA GLU A 472 -23.56 -16.15 10.26
C GLU A 472 -23.16 -16.95 9.01
N SER A 473 -22.51 -16.30 8.05
CA SER A 473 -21.94 -16.93 6.86
C SER A 473 -20.67 -16.21 6.39
N GLY A 474 -19.87 -16.88 5.57
CA GLY A 474 -18.73 -16.26 4.90
C GLY A 474 -18.23 -17.08 3.70
N ILE A 475 -17.47 -16.43 2.82
CA ILE A 475 -16.91 -17.02 1.59
C ILE A 475 -15.40 -16.78 1.48
N ALA A 476 -14.65 -17.80 1.04
CA ALA A 476 -13.23 -17.66 0.70
C ALA A 476 -12.90 -18.27 -0.65
N LYS A 477 -11.94 -17.65 -1.36
CA LYS A 477 -11.51 -18.05 -2.70
C LYS A 477 -10.39 -19.08 -2.64
N ILE A 478 -10.48 -20.14 -3.44
CA ILE A 478 -9.48 -21.21 -3.58
C ILE A 478 -9.01 -21.28 -5.04
N VAL A 479 -7.71 -21.42 -5.28
CA VAL A 479 -7.12 -21.51 -6.63
C VAL A 479 -6.46 -22.89 -6.82
N ALA A 480 -7.06 -23.71 -7.67
CA ALA A 480 -6.53 -25.02 -8.05
C ALA A 480 -5.55 -24.89 -9.23
N ARG A 481 -4.37 -25.49 -9.13
CA ARG A 481 -3.39 -25.60 -10.21
C ARG A 481 -3.05 -27.06 -10.52
N ARG A 482 -2.60 -27.31 -11.75
CA ARG A 482 -1.76 -28.47 -12.10
C ARG A 482 -0.29 -28.06 -11.97
N ARG A 483 0.60 -29.04 -11.81
CA ARG A 483 2.03 -28.88 -12.14
C ARG A 483 2.21 -28.55 -13.62
#